data_AF-A0A1F7LMM9-F1
#
_entry.id   AF-A0A1F7LMM9-F1
#
_cell.length_a   1.000
_cell.length_b   1.000
_cell.length_c   1.000
_cell.angle_alpha   90.00
_cell.angle_beta   90.00
_cell.angle_gamma   90.00
#
_symmetry.space_group_name_H-M   'P 1'
#
loop_
_entity.id
_entity.type
_entity.pdbx_description
1 polymer ?
#
loop_
_entity_poly.entity_id
_entity_poly.type
_entity_poly.pdbx_seq_one_letter_code
_entity_poly.pdbx_strand_id
1 'polypeptide(L)'
;MEHVLRAVGEHGRVPVGHNVDFGRNVVAAEMYRLGYAKEAVENGFHVTRYLCLMTTAAALCRLPGRLGRPEYPTLAELHMRLFVGEPRGRQGALPDVEAGARCFFRFRASGVI
;
A
#
# COMPACT_ATOMS: atom_id res chain seq x y z
N MET A 1 8.23 -16.55 4.98
CA MET A 1 8.55 -15.23 5.56
C MET A 1 9.87 -14.66 5.02
N GLU A 2 10.84 -15.52 4.72
CA GLU A 2 12.12 -15.16 4.09
C GLU A 2 12.01 -14.28 2.84
N HIS A 3 11.09 -14.55 1.91
CA HIS A 3 10.90 -13.71 0.73
C HIS A 3 10.53 -12.26 1.07
N VAL A 4 9.76 -12.04 2.15
CA VAL A 4 9.39 -10.70 2.61
C VAL A 4 10.60 -10.02 3.24
N LEU A 5 11.31 -10.71 4.14
CA LEU A 5 12.50 -10.17 4.79
C LEU A 5 13.57 -9.79 3.77
N ARG A 6 13.80 -10.66 2.78
CA ARG A 6 14.71 -10.38 1.66
C ARG A 6 14.26 -9.15 0.86
N ALA A 7 12.99 -9.08 0.47
CA ALA A 7 12.49 -7.95 -0.32
C ALA A 7 12.62 -6.61 0.42
N VAL A 8 12.50 -6.64 1.75
CA VAL A 8 12.52 -5.46 2.62
C VAL A 8 13.94 -5.05 3.02
N GLY A 9 14.88 -6.00 3.11
CA GLY A 9 16.30 -5.74 3.37
C GLY A 9 17.11 -5.37 2.13
N GLU A 10 16.55 -5.54 0.92
CA GLU A 10 17.24 -5.16 -0.33
C GLU A 10 17.21 -3.64 -0.56
N HIS A 11 18.40 -3.02 -0.53
CA HIS A 11 18.57 -1.59 -0.79
C HIS A 11 18.07 -1.18 -2.19
N GLY A 12 17.47 0.02 -2.27
CA GLY A 12 16.97 0.58 -3.53
C GLY A 12 15.57 0.08 -3.92
N ARG A 13 14.95 -0.80 -3.13
CA ARG A 13 13.53 -1.18 -3.30
C ARG A 13 12.63 -0.42 -2.35
N VAL A 14 11.47 -0.02 -2.84
CA VAL A 14 10.43 0.68 -2.06
C VAL A 14 9.13 -0.10 -2.24
N PRO A 15 8.59 -0.72 -1.18
CA PRO A 15 7.27 -1.34 -1.22
C PRO A 15 6.19 -0.30 -1.57
N VAL A 16 5.30 -0.68 -2.49
CA VAL A 16 4.15 0.12 -2.90
C VAL A 16 2.88 -0.65 -2.58
N GLY A 17 1.89 0.02 -2.02
CA GLY A 17 0.59 -0.62 -1.79
C GLY A 17 -0.49 0.38 -1.39
N HIS A 18 -1.69 -0.14 -1.10
CA HIS A 18 -2.80 0.66 -0.61
C HIS A 18 -3.08 0.30 0.85
N ASN A 19 -3.10 1.31 1.74
CA ASN A 19 -3.19 1.11 3.19
C ASN A 19 -2.07 0.19 3.72
N VAL A 20 -0.82 0.47 3.34
CA VAL A 20 0.36 -0.38 3.60
C VAL A 20 0.55 -0.68 5.09
N ASP A 21 0.25 0.27 5.97
CA ASP A 21 0.39 0.10 7.42
C ASP A 21 -0.47 -1.05 7.96
N PHE A 22 -1.68 -1.25 7.42
CA PHE A 22 -2.51 -2.39 7.80
C PHE A 22 -1.80 -3.71 7.49
N GLY A 23 -1.34 -3.88 6.25
CA GLY A 23 -0.62 -5.09 5.84
C GLY A 23 0.68 -5.30 6.63
N ARG A 24 1.44 -4.23 6.88
CA ARG A 24 2.68 -4.27 7.66
C ARG A 24 2.45 -4.77 9.08
N ASN A 25 1.39 -4.31 9.73
CA ASN A 25 1.07 -4.74 11.09
C ASN A 25 0.63 -6.21 11.16
N VAL A 26 -0.14 -6.67 10.17
CA VAL A 26 -0.50 -8.10 10.06
C VAL A 26 0.74 -8.96 9.86
N VAL A 27 1.62 -8.57 8.92
CA VAL A 27 2.86 -9.30 8.66
C VAL A 27 3.80 -9.28 9.87
N ALA A 28 3.91 -8.16 10.58
CA ALA A 28 4.70 -8.05 11.81
C ALA A 28 4.18 -9.01 12.91
N ALA A 29 2.86 -9.09 13.08
CA ALA A 29 2.25 -10.00 14.03
C ALA A 29 2.54 -11.47 13.68
N GLU A 30 2.45 -11.83 12.40
CA GLU A 30 2.79 -13.18 11.94
C GLU A 30 4.30 -13.48 12.06
N MET A 31 5.17 -12.51 11.78
CA MET A 31 6.61 -12.65 12.04
C MET A 31 6.88 -12.94 13.51
N TYR A 32 6.22 -12.23 14.43
CA TYR A 32 6.35 -12.48 15.86
C TYR A 32 5.88 -13.89 16.23
N ARG A 33 4.70 -14.31 15.78
CA ARG A 33 4.12 -15.65 16.06
C ARG A 33 5.00 -16.79 15.54
N LEU A 34 5.70 -16.56 14.43
CA LEU A 34 6.56 -17.56 13.79
C LEU A 34 8.03 -17.50 14.26
N GLY A 35 8.37 -16.61 15.19
CA GLY A 35 9.74 -16.50 15.73
C GLY A 35 10.72 -15.66 14.90
N TYR A 36 10.25 -14.90 13.91
CA TYR A 36 11.07 -14.06 13.02
C TYR A 36 11.27 -12.61 13.54
N ALA A 37 10.98 -12.36 14.81
CA ALA A 37 11.01 -11.00 15.35
C ALA A 37 12.42 -10.37 15.29
N LYS A 38 13.46 -11.18 15.50
CA LYS A 38 14.86 -10.72 15.44
C LYS A 38 15.23 -10.36 14.00
N GLU A 39 14.94 -11.24 13.06
CA GLU A 39 15.23 -11.08 11.64
C GLU A 39 14.47 -9.88 11.06
N ALA A 40 13.23 -9.63 11.50
CA ALA A 40 12.47 -8.45 11.10
C ALA A 40 13.18 -7.15 11.50
N VAL A 41 13.77 -7.10 12.69
CA VAL A 41 14.56 -5.94 13.16
C VAL A 41 15.85 -5.82 12.36
N GLU A 42 16.60 -6.90 12.20
CA GLU A 42 17.88 -6.92 11.49
C GLU A 42 17.75 -6.53 10.01
N ASN A 43 16.66 -6.93 9.36
CA ASN A 43 16.35 -6.57 7.97
C ASN A 43 15.65 -5.20 7.85
N GLY A 44 15.51 -4.45 8.94
CA GLY A 44 14.93 -3.10 8.92
C GLY A 44 13.43 -3.05 8.61
N PHE A 45 12.68 -4.14 8.82
CA PHE A 45 11.28 -4.24 8.40
C PHE A 45 10.39 -3.10 8.87
N HIS A 46 10.59 -2.64 10.10
CA HIS A 46 9.80 -1.56 10.68
C HIS A 46 10.21 -0.17 10.19
N VAL A 47 11.44 0.00 9.71
CA VAL A 47 12.01 1.29 9.27
C VAL A 47 12.06 1.44 7.76
N THR A 48 11.77 0.37 7.01
CA THR A 48 11.71 0.42 5.55
C THR A 48 10.67 1.42 5.07
N ARG A 49 11.11 2.34 4.21
CA ARG A 49 10.24 3.32 3.57
C ARG A 49 9.31 2.62 2.59
N TYR A 50 8.06 3.08 2.53
CA TYR A 50 7.05 2.58 1.61
C TYR A 50 6.28 3.75 0.99
N LEU A 51 5.62 3.47 -0.13
CA LEU A 51 4.69 4.39 -0.78
C LEU A 51 3.27 3.85 -0.62
N CYS A 52 2.43 4.61 0.08
CA CYS A 52 1.04 4.24 0.33
C CYS A 52 0.10 5.04 -0.59
N LEU A 53 -0.52 4.35 -1.56
CA LEU A 53 -1.44 4.96 -2.52
C LEU A 53 -2.63 5.65 -1.83
N MET A 54 -3.07 5.11 -0.69
CA MET A 54 -4.16 5.67 0.12
C MET A 54 -3.82 7.09 0.58
N THR A 55 -2.61 7.31 1.12
CA THR A 55 -2.19 8.63 1.60
C THR A 55 -1.82 9.55 0.45
N THR A 56 -1.17 9.02 -0.61
CA THR A 56 -0.91 9.76 -1.85
C THR A 56 -2.20 10.30 -2.48
N ALA A 57 -3.27 9.51 -2.46
CA ALA A 57 -4.56 9.87 -3.05
C ALA A 57 -5.41 10.85 -2.22
N ALA A 58 -5.06 11.11 -0.96
CA ALA A 58 -5.89 11.88 -0.04
C ALA A 58 -6.25 13.28 -0.59
N ALA A 59 -5.24 14.00 -1.11
CA ALA A 59 -5.43 15.33 -1.69
C ALA A 59 -6.15 15.30 -3.06
N LEU A 60 -6.09 14.19 -3.79
CA LEU A 60 -6.77 14.02 -5.07
C LEU A 60 -8.26 13.74 -4.89
N CYS A 61 -8.60 12.83 -3.97
CA CYS A 61 -9.97 12.40 -3.75
C CYS A 61 -10.78 13.41 -2.91
N ARG A 62 -10.11 14.16 -2.00
CA ARG A 62 -10.72 15.21 -1.15
C ARG A 62 -12.06 14.77 -0.55
N LEU A 63 -12.12 13.53 -0.05
CA LEU A 63 -13.37 12.98 0.47
C LEU A 63 -13.84 13.79 1.69
N PRO A 64 -15.15 14.05 1.81
CA PRO A 64 -15.70 14.81 2.92
C PRO A 64 -15.54 14.00 4.21
N GLY A 65 -14.49 14.36 4.96
CA GLY A 65 -14.13 13.71 6.19
C GLY A 65 -15.23 13.71 7.25
N ARG A 66 -15.38 12.60 7.98
CA ARG A 66 -16.22 12.55 9.17
C ARG A 66 -15.48 13.21 10.34
N LEU A 67 -16.11 14.19 11.00
CA LEU A 67 -15.59 14.88 12.19
C LEU A 67 -14.24 15.59 11.99
N GLY A 68 -14.03 16.22 10.82
CA GLY A 68 -12.85 17.06 10.57
C GLY A 68 -11.54 16.30 10.32
N ARG A 69 -11.57 14.96 10.19
CA ARG A 69 -10.42 14.15 9.77
C ARG A 69 -10.48 13.87 8.27
N PRO A 70 -9.36 13.92 7.52
CA PRO A 70 -9.35 13.51 6.13
C PRO A 70 -9.82 12.06 6.01
N GLU A 71 -10.85 11.82 5.20
CA GLU A 71 -11.24 10.47 4.83
C GLU A 71 -10.37 10.02 3.66
N TYR A 72 -9.79 8.84 3.80
CA TYR A 72 -8.94 8.27 2.76
C TYR A 72 -9.78 7.42 1.81
N PRO A 73 -9.51 7.48 0.49
CA PRO A 73 -10.24 6.66 -0.45
C PRO A 73 -9.92 5.18 -0.22
N THR A 74 -10.94 4.34 -0.41
CA THR A 74 -10.73 2.93 -0.69
C THR A 74 -10.01 2.76 -2.02
N LEU A 75 -9.37 1.60 -2.22
CA LEU A 75 -8.71 1.30 -3.50
C LEU A 75 -9.71 1.31 -4.67
N ALA A 76 -10.97 0.96 -4.44
CA ALA A 76 -12.03 1.03 -5.44
C ALA A 76 -12.36 2.49 -5.82
N GLU A 77 -12.52 3.38 -4.84
CA GLU A 77 -12.79 4.79 -5.09
C GLU A 77 -11.62 5.48 -5.78
N LEU A 78 -10.39 5.20 -5.37
CA LEU A 78 -9.19 5.68 -6.05
C LEU A 78 -9.17 5.22 -7.51
N HIS A 79 -9.40 3.93 -7.74
CA HIS A 79 -9.40 3.35 -9.07
C HIS A 79 -10.47 3.99 -9.97
N MET A 80 -11.72 4.10 -9.49
CA MET A 80 -12.80 4.77 -10.22
C MET A 80 -12.46 6.24 -10.52
N ARG A 81 -11.78 6.93 -9.60
CA ARG A 81 -11.38 8.33 -9.79
C ARG A 81 -10.34 8.50 -10.89
N LEU A 82 -9.41 7.55 -11.02
CA LEU A 82 -8.30 7.59 -11.98
C LEU A 82 -8.68 7.08 -13.37
N PHE A 83 -9.64 6.15 -13.46
CA PHE A 83 -10.02 5.43 -14.68
C PHE A 83 -11.52 5.54 -14.97
N VAL A 84 -12.09 6.76 -14.85
CA VAL A 84 -13.52 7.08 -15.00
C VAL A 84 -14.27 6.08 -15.89
N GLY A 85 -15.17 5.30 -15.28
CA GLY A 85 -16.02 4.33 -15.99
C GLY A 85 -15.48 2.89 -16.05
N GLU A 86 -14.27 2.62 -15.55
CA GLU A 86 -13.73 1.26 -15.45
C GLU A 86 -13.96 0.65 -14.06
N PRO A 87 -14.77 -0.41 -13.93
CA PRO A 87 -14.86 -1.15 -12.68
C PRO A 87 -13.54 -1.84 -12.34
N ARG A 88 -13.18 -1.83 -11.05
CA ARG A 88 -11.98 -2.49 -10.51
C ARG A 88 -11.94 -4.02 -10.73
N GLY A 89 -13.08 -4.65 -11.00
CA GLY A 89 -13.21 -6.11 -11.09
C GLY A 89 -13.46 -6.76 -9.72
N ARG A 90 -13.16 -8.05 -9.60
CA ARG A 90 -13.38 -8.85 -8.38
C ARG A 90 -12.36 -8.48 -7.29
N GLN A 91 -12.78 -8.53 -6.03
CA GLN A 91 -11.88 -8.38 -4.87
C GLN A 91 -11.03 -9.64 -4.63
N GLY A 92 -9.78 -9.46 -4.25
CA GLY A 92 -8.88 -10.55 -3.88
C GLY A 92 -7.42 -10.12 -3.95
N ALA A 93 -6.51 -10.86 -3.31
CA ALA A 93 -5.11 -10.45 -3.18
C ALA A 93 -4.44 -10.08 -4.51
N LEU A 94 -4.58 -10.92 -5.53
CA LEU A 94 -3.99 -10.66 -6.86
C LEU A 94 -4.69 -9.49 -7.59
N PRO A 95 -6.03 -9.49 -7.79
CA PRO A 95 -6.72 -8.35 -8.40
C PRO A 95 -6.48 -7.01 -7.67
N ASP A 96 -6.35 -7.04 -6.35
CA ASP A 96 -6.08 -5.86 -5.53
C ASP A 96 -4.68 -5.30 -5.81
N VAL A 97 -3.67 -6.17 -5.94
CA VAL A 97 -2.30 -5.80 -6.34
C VAL A 97 -2.28 -5.24 -7.76
N GLU A 98 -2.98 -5.86 -8.71
CA GLU A 98 -3.07 -5.38 -10.09
C GLU A 98 -3.72 -4.00 -10.18
N ALA A 99 -4.85 -3.80 -9.47
CA ALA A 99 -5.50 -2.50 -9.38
C ALA A 99 -4.59 -1.44 -8.73
N GLY A 100 -3.88 -1.81 -7.67
CA GLY A 100 -2.89 -0.95 -7.02
C GLY A 100 -1.76 -0.55 -7.97
N ALA A 101 -1.19 -1.51 -8.71
CA ALA A 101 -0.14 -1.26 -9.69
C ALA A 101 -0.59 -0.29 -10.79
N ARG A 102 -1.81 -0.47 -11.31
CA ARG A 102 -2.41 0.47 -12.29
C ARG A 102 -2.51 1.88 -11.72
N CYS A 103 -3.01 2.04 -10.50
CA CYS A 103 -3.10 3.34 -9.83
C CYS A 103 -1.72 3.98 -9.64
N PHE A 104 -0.72 3.20 -9.22
CA PHE A 104 0.67 3.67 -9.10
C PHE A 104 1.23 4.19 -10.42
N PHE A 105 1.12 3.42 -11.51
CA PHE A 105 1.62 3.86 -12.81
C PHE A 105 0.86 5.06 -13.36
N ARG A 106 -0.44 5.18 -13.06
CA ARG A 106 -1.21 6.37 -13.43
C ARG A 106 -0.70 7.63 -12.71
N PHE A 107 -0.41 7.52 -11.41
CA PHE A 107 0.16 8.62 -10.63
C PHE A 107 1.56 9.02 -11.13
N ARG A 108 2.40 8.04 -11.47
CA ARG A 108 3.71 8.28 -12.10
C ARG A 108 3.56 9.04 -13.42
N ALA A 109 2.66 8.59 -14.28
CA ALA A 109 2.39 9.22 -15.57
C ALA A 109 1.84 10.65 -15.42
N SER A 110 1.17 10.96 -14.30
CA SER A 110 0.64 12.30 -14.01
C SER A 110 1.56 13.19 -13.18
N GLY A 111 2.78 12.74 -12.85
CA GLY A 111 3.75 13.50 -12.05
C GLY A 111 3.36 13.69 -10.58
N VAL A 112 2.49 12.83 -10.04
CA VAL A 112 2.13 12.87 -8.60
C VAL A 112 3.23 12.22 -7.74
N ILE A 113 3.98 11.26 -8.33
CA ILE A 113 5.11 10.50 -7.76
C ILE A 113 6.12 10.18 -8.87
#